data_AF-A0A8S4RLU2-F1
#
_entry.id   AF-A0A8S4RLU2-F1
#
_cell.length_a   1.000
_cell.length_b   1.000
_cell.length_c   1.000
_cell.angle_alpha   90.00
_cell.angle_beta   90.00
_cell.angle_gamma   90.00
#
_symmetry.space_group_name_H-M   'P 1'
#
loop_
_entity.id
_entity.type
_entity.pdbx_description
1 polymer ?
#
loop_
_entity_poly.entity_id
_entity_poly.type
_entity_poly.pdbx_seq_one_letter_code
_entity_poly.pdbx_strand_id
1 'polypeptide(L)' 'MGDFNARLGKRSGAELRVAQFGYGQRNEQGQMLAHFMEKEGLFMMNAFFEKRPHRKWTWLSPDGSTRN' A
#
# COMPACT_ATOMS: atom_id res chain seq x y z
N MET A 1 1.96 -7.16 -13.06
CA MET A 1 2.05 -6.58 -11.71
C MET A 1 1.92 -7.72 -10.72
N GLY A 2 2.79 -7.78 -9.71
CA GLY A 2 2.88 -8.92 -8.78
C GLY A 2 2.39 -8.57 -7.38
N ASP A 3 2.40 -9.58 -6.51
CA ASP A 3 2.13 -9.41 -5.08
C ASP A 3 3.45 -9.19 -4.34
N PHE A 4 3.63 -7.99 -3.79
CA PHE A 4 4.82 -7.61 -3.03
C PHE A 4 4.71 -7.97 -1.54
N ASN A 5 3.53 -8.44 -1.08
CA ASN A 5 3.24 -8.66 0.34
C ASN A 5 3.61 -7.45 1.23
N ALA A 6 3.46 -6.23 0.68
CA ALA A 6 3.87 -4.99 1.30
C ALA A 6 2.65 -4.13 1.60
N ARG A 7 2.52 -3.70 2.86
CA ARG A 7 1.47 -2.78 3.29
C ARG A 7 2.09 -1.40 3.41
N LEU A 8 1.82 -0.53 2.44
CA LEU A 8 2.28 0.86 2.48
C LEU A 8 1.43 1.75 3.40
N GLY A 9 0.15 1.42 3.58
CA GLY A 9 -0.78 2.29 4.31
C GLY A 9 -0.94 3.66 3.64
N LYS A 10 -1.29 4.67 4.44
CA LYS A 10 -1.43 6.06 3.97
C LYS A 10 -0.05 6.71 3.79
N ARG A 11 0.00 7.75 2.96
CA ARG A 11 1.14 8.65 2.81
C ARG A 11 1.66 9.12 4.17
N SER A 12 2.97 9.07 4.37
CA SER A 12 3.63 9.61 5.57
C SER A 12 4.53 10.79 5.18
N GLY A 13 4.50 11.88 5.95
CA GLY A 13 5.37 13.04 5.75
C GLY A 13 5.27 13.65 4.34
N ALA A 14 6.43 13.78 3.68
CA ALA A 14 6.61 14.43 2.38
C ALA A 14 6.65 13.46 1.19
N GLU A 15 6.28 12.20 1.36
CA GLU A 15 6.25 11.21 0.27
C GLU A 15 5.36 11.70 -0.87
N LEU A 16 5.92 11.86 -2.07
CA LEU A 16 5.17 12.30 -3.25
C LEU A 16 4.64 11.10 -4.05
N ARG A 17 5.31 9.94 -3.90
CA ARG A 17 5.02 8.72 -4.67
C ARG A 17 3.99 7.80 -4.01
N VAL A 18 3.80 7.96 -2.70
CA VAL A 18 2.79 7.23 -1.91
C VAL A 18 1.53 8.07 -1.79
N ALA A 19 0.43 7.56 -2.32
CA ALA A 19 -0.83 8.30 -2.28
C ALA A 19 -1.59 8.13 -0.95
N GLN A 20 -2.51 9.06 -0.70
CA GLN A 20 -3.21 9.22 0.57
C GLN A 20 -4.23 8.10 0.88
N PHE A 21 -4.70 7.36 -0.13
CA PHE A 21 -5.79 6.40 0.02
C PHE A 21 -5.36 4.95 0.25
N GLY A 22 -4.08 4.70 0.49
CA GLY A 22 -3.58 3.36 0.80
C GLY A 22 -4.26 2.72 2.01
N TYR A 23 -4.24 1.40 2.06
CA TYR A 23 -4.97 0.58 3.04
C TYR A 23 -4.04 -0.05 4.07
N GLY A 24 -4.53 -0.20 5.30
CA GLY A 24 -3.79 -0.81 6.40
C GLY A 24 -2.74 0.12 7.04
N GLN A 25 -2.06 -0.43 8.05
CA GLN A 25 -0.89 0.19 8.68
C GLN A 25 0.37 -0.22 7.94
N ARG A 26 1.31 0.73 7.82
CA ARG A 26 2.58 0.47 7.13
C ARG A 26 3.40 -0.60 7.86
N ASN A 27 3.85 -1.61 7.13
CA ASN A 27 4.83 -2.59 7.62
C ASN A 27 6.24 -2.30 7.07
N GLU A 28 7.26 -3.01 7.57
CA GLU A 28 8.66 -2.82 7.15
C GLU A 28 8.84 -3.02 5.63
N GLN A 29 8.17 -4.01 5.05
CA GLN A 29 8.17 -4.25 3.60
C GLN A 29 7.55 -3.08 2.84
N GLY A 30 6.49 -2.46 3.37
CA GLY A 30 5.86 -1.26 2.83
C GLY A 30 6.77 -0.04 2.88
N GLN A 31 7.56 0.12 3.94
CA GLN A 31 8.55 1.19 4.03
C GLN A 31 9.66 0.99 2.99
N MET A 32 10.17 -0.23 2.84
CA MET A 32 11.19 -0.52 1.82
C MET A 32 10.66 -0.29 0.40
N LEU A 33 9.41 -0.68 0.13
CA LEU A 33 8.77 -0.44 -1.16
C LEU A 33 8.54 1.07 -1.41
N ALA A 34 8.18 1.85 -0.38
CA ALA A 34 8.06 3.31 -0.49
C ALA A 34 9.40 3.95 -0.89
N HIS A 35 10.50 3.57 -0.24
CA HIS A 35 11.83 4.05 -0.59
C HIS A 35 12.25 3.66 -2.01
N PHE A 36 11.98 2.42 -2.42
CA PHE A 36 12.24 1.97 -3.78
C PHE A 36 11.47 2.80 -4.81
N MET A 37 10.17 3.05 -4.57
CA MET A 37 9.35 3.86 -5.47
C MET A 37 9.79 5.32 -5.55
N GLU A 38 10.19 5.92 -4.42
CA GLU A 38 10.77 7.27 -4.39
C GLU A 38 12.07 7.33 -5.21
N LYS A 39 12.97 6.35 -5.03
CA LYS A 39 14.24 6.27 -5.75
C LYS A 39 14.05 6.10 -7.26
N GLU A 40 13.17 5.20 -7.67
CA GLU A 40 12.93 4.87 -9.08
C GLU A 40 11.91 5.80 -9.76
N GLY A 41 11.31 6.73 -9.01
CA GLY A 41 10.30 7.64 -9.52
C GLY A 41 9.00 6.95 -9.96
N LEU A 42 8.66 5.84 -9.31
CA LEU A 42 7.44 5.07 -9.57
C LEU A 42 6.27 5.55 -8.71
N PHE A 43 5.04 5.45 -9.23
CA PHE A 43 3.84 5.85 -8.49
C PHE A 43 2.99 4.63 -8.11
N MET A 44 2.57 4.59 -6.84
CA MET A 44 1.68 3.55 -6.31
C MET A 44 0.23 3.77 -6.78
N MET A 45 -0.07 3.55 -8.06
CA MET A 45 -1.37 3.85 -8.69
C MET A 45 -2.58 3.28 -7.92
N ASN A 46 -2.44 2.12 -7.28
CA ASN A 46 -3.50 1.50 -6.49
C ASN A 46 -3.95 2.30 -5.26
N ALA A 47 -3.11 3.22 -4.78
CA ALA A 47 -3.40 4.09 -3.64
C ALA A 47 -3.86 5.50 -4.05
N PHE A 48 -3.85 5.85 -5.33
CA PHE A 48 -4.23 7.19 -5.83
C PHE A 48 -5.74 7.41 -5.89
N PHE A 49 -6.50 6.34 -6.13
CA PHE A 49 -7.95 6.43 -6.22
C PHE A 49 -8.61 6.01 -4.90
N GLU A 50 -9.56 6.81 -4.44
CA GLU A 50 -10.39 6.42 -3.32
C GLU A 50 -11.26 5.22 -3.71
N LYS A 51 -11.00 4.09 -3.09
CA LYS A 51 -11.82 2.88 -3.20
C LYS A 51 -12.62 2.70 -1.92
N ARG A 52 -13.82 2.11 -2.03
CA ARG A 52 -14.57 1.66 -0.85
C ARG A 52 -13.71 0.67 -0.04
N PRO A 53 -13.71 0.71 1.31
CA PRO A 53 -12.81 -0.11 2.14
C PRO A 53 -12.82 -1.62 1.85
N HIS A 54 -13.97 -2.17 1.43
CA HIS A 54 -14.10 -3.58 1.07
C HIS A 54 -13.42 -3.96 -0.26
N ARG A 55 -12.98 -3.00 -1.08
CA ARG A 55 -12.27 -3.22 -2.36
C ARG A 55 -10.77 -2.91 -2.28
N LYS A 56 -10.26 -2.67 -1.08
CA LYS A 56 -8.87 -2.23 -0.87
C LYS A 56 -7.90 -3.38 -0.61
N TRP A 57 -8.42 -4.58 -0.35
CA TRP A 57 -7.66 -5.80 -0.13
C TRP A 57 -7.98 -6.79 -1.25
N THR A 58 -6.98 -7.55 -1.68
CA THR A 58 -7.10 -8.63 -2.66
C THR A 58 -7.12 -10.00 -2.00
N TRP A 59 -6.77 -10.10 -0.72
CA TRP A 59 -6.75 -11.37 0.00
C TRP A 59 -7.24 -11.23 1.45
N LEU A 60 -8.01 -12.23 1.89
CA LEU A 60 -8.46 -12.40 3.27
C LEU A 60 -7.93 -13.75 3.75
N SER A 61 -7.33 -13.77 4.93
CA SER A 61 -6.85 -15.01 5.54
C SER A 61 -8.02 -15.96 5.88
N PRO A 62 -7.79 -17.29 5.89
CA PRO A 62 -8.85 -18.26 6.21
C PRO A 62 -9.47 -18.07 7.60
N ASP A 63 -8.71 -17.50 8.54
CA ASP A 63 -9.13 -17.14 9.90
C ASP A 63 -9.80 -15.74 9.97
N GLY A 64 -9.88 -15.00 8.86
CA GLY A 64 -10.52 -13.69 8.76
C GLY A 64 -9.79 -12.54 9.49
N SER A 65 -8.68 -12.83 10.17
CA SER A 65 -7.94 -11.87 10.98
C SER A 65 -7.18 -10.85 10.14
N THR A 66 -6.76 -11.25 8.95
CA THR A 66 -5.74 -10.55 8.16
C THR A 66 -6.27 -10.24 6.77
N ARG A 67 -6.20 -8.97 6.39
CA ARG A 67 -6.56 -8.47 5.05
C ARG A 67 -5.33 -7.88 4.39
N ASN A 68 -4.97 -8.37 3.21
CA ASN A 68 -3.91 -7.84 2.35
C ASN A 68 -4.53 -7.14 1.15
#